data_AF-A9A7Y7-F1
#
_entry.id   AF-A9A7Y7-F1
#
_cell.length_a   1.000
_cell.length_b   1.000
_cell.length_c   1.000
_cell.angle_alpha   90.00
_cell.angle_beta   90.00
_cell.angle_gamma   90.00
#
_symmetry.space_group_name_H-M   'P 1'
#
loop_
_entity.id
_entity.type
_entity.pdbx_description
1 polymer ?
#
loop_
_entity_poly.entity_id
_entity_poly.type
_entity_poly.pdbx_seq_one_letter_code
_entity_poly.pdbx_strand_id
1 'polypeptide(L)'
;MTNCEINVARERLKEFHEGRDGVPEIMRNRTQGDLRDYSGKIVNMLNYEILKSYLYNTYYSVFILKEAPEKYFYGGKVITHELLDHEDAGLHPDVEKAGMKVKFTEKSHTDPNKNNYFVMDYID
;
A
#
# COMPACT_ATOMS: atom_id res chain seq x y z
N MET A 1 10.17 -7.03 25.13
CA MET A 1 9.62 -7.16 23.76
C MET A 1 10.79 -7.54 22.86
N THR A 2 10.89 -8.82 22.55
CA THR A 2 11.99 -9.43 21.80
C THR A 2 11.84 -9.12 20.31
N ASN A 3 12.97 -8.86 19.64
CA ASN A 3 13.16 -8.61 18.19
C ASN A 3 12.54 -9.64 17.22
N CYS A 4 11.70 -10.56 17.68
CA CYS A 4 11.11 -11.62 16.87
C CYS A 4 9.86 -11.16 16.11
N GLU A 5 9.16 -10.12 16.57
CA GLU A 5 7.89 -9.66 15.97
C GLU A 5 8.09 -8.59 14.88
N ILE A 6 9.22 -7.88 14.88
CA ILE A 6 9.57 -6.84 13.87
C ILE A 6 9.98 -7.44 12.51
N ASN A 7 10.07 -8.77 12.41
CA ASN A 7 10.67 -9.44 11.25
C ASN A 7 9.67 -10.00 10.24
N VAL A 8 8.41 -10.30 10.60
CA VAL A 8 7.53 -11.07 9.70
C VAL A 8 7.16 -10.28 8.44
N ALA A 9 6.75 -9.01 8.57
CA ALA A 9 6.41 -8.19 7.39
C ALA A 9 7.63 -7.94 6.49
N ARG A 10 8.80 -7.71 7.11
CA ARG A 10 10.07 -7.45 6.42
C ARG A 10 10.63 -8.70 5.74
N GLU A 11 10.40 -9.88 6.31
CA GLU A 11 10.77 -11.17 5.71
C GLU A 11 9.84 -11.57 4.55
N ARG A 12 8.60 -11.07 4.52
CA ARG A 12 7.61 -11.35 3.46
C ARG A 12 7.63 -10.38 2.29
N LEU A 13 8.55 -9.41 2.27
CA LEU A 13 8.66 -8.43 1.19
C LEU A 13 8.92 -9.11 -0.14
N LYS A 14 8.14 -8.74 -1.17
CA LYS A 14 8.47 -9.12 -2.54
C LYS A 14 9.38 -8.05 -3.15
N GLU A 15 10.54 -8.49 -3.61
CA GLU A 15 11.40 -7.65 -4.43
C GLU A 15 10.84 -7.59 -5.84
N PHE A 16 10.94 -6.42 -6.46
CA PHE A 16 10.60 -6.25 -7.86
C PHE A 16 11.56 -5.20 -8.44
N HIS A 17 11.87 -5.39 -9.72
CA HIS A 17 12.61 -4.42 -10.51
C HIS A 17 11.64 -3.79 -11.49
N GLU A 18 11.54 -2.46 -11.51
CA GLU A 18 10.87 -1.77 -12.62
C GLU A 18 11.63 -2.13 -13.92
N GLY A 19 11.08 -3.09 -14.67
CA GLY A 19 11.59 -3.52 -15.97
C GLY A 19 12.46 -4.78 -16.03
N ARG A 20 12.71 -5.51 -14.92
CA ARG A 20 13.51 -6.77 -14.97
C ARG A 20 12.86 -8.00 -14.35
N ASP A 21 12.05 -7.82 -13.30
CA ASP A 21 11.27 -8.91 -12.71
C ASP A 21 9.83 -8.86 -13.19
N GLY A 22 9.19 -10.03 -13.24
CA GLY A 22 7.79 -10.12 -13.60
C GLY A 22 6.92 -9.22 -12.72
N VAL A 23 5.92 -8.60 -13.32
CA VAL A 23 4.94 -7.74 -12.63
C VAL A 23 4.36 -8.49 -11.42
N PRO A 24 4.41 -7.92 -10.20
CA PRO A 24 3.82 -8.49 -9.01
C PRO A 24 2.37 -8.94 -9.25
N GLU A 25 1.96 -10.05 -8.65
CA GLU A 25 0.64 -10.65 -8.91
C GLU A 25 -0.52 -9.68 -8.64
N ILE A 26 -0.42 -8.89 -7.57
CA ILE A 26 -1.38 -7.83 -7.24
C ILE A 26 -1.56 -6.79 -8.37
N MET A 27 -0.53 -6.59 -9.20
CA MET A 27 -0.53 -5.65 -10.34
C MET A 27 -0.87 -6.32 -11.67
N ARG A 28 -0.81 -7.66 -11.77
CA ARG A 28 -1.04 -8.37 -13.04
C ARG A 28 -2.46 -8.12 -13.54
N ASN A 29 -2.57 -7.90 -14.86
CA ASN A 29 -3.81 -7.61 -15.57
C ASN A 29 -4.58 -6.39 -15.03
N ARG A 30 -3.90 -5.46 -14.36
CA ARG A 30 -4.47 -4.22 -13.84
C ARG A 30 -3.70 -3.01 -14.33
N THR A 31 -4.38 -1.88 -14.40
CA THR A 31 -3.76 -0.58 -14.75
C THR A 31 -3.48 0.23 -13.50
N GLN A 32 -2.48 1.11 -13.55
CA GLN A 32 -2.20 2.00 -12.44
C GLN A 32 -3.34 3.03 -12.31
N GLY A 33 -3.94 3.10 -11.13
CA GLY A 33 -4.93 4.11 -10.78
C GLY A 33 -4.31 5.38 -10.21
N ASP A 34 -5.08 6.46 -10.20
CA ASP A 34 -4.76 7.70 -9.51
C ASP A 34 -5.55 7.77 -8.20
N LEU A 35 -4.85 7.79 -7.06
CA LEU A 35 -5.49 7.79 -5.75
C LEU A 35 -6.29 9.09 -5.49
N ARG A 36 -6.01 10.17 -6.25
CA ARG A 36 -6.79 11.42 -6.21
C ARG A 36 -8.27 11.21 -6.54
N ASP A 37 -8.60 10.24 -7.39
CA ASP A 37 -9.99 9.90 -7.75
C ASP A 37 -10.81 9.42 -6.53
N TYR A 38 -10.13 8.93 -5.49
CA TYR A 38 -10.71 8.37 -4.28
C TYR A 38 -10.40 9.20 -3.02
N SER A 39 -9.67 10.30 -3.17
CA SER A 39 -9.33 11.20 -2.06
C SER A 39 -10.59 11.70 -1.35
N GLY A 40 -10.60 11.59 -0.03
CA GLY A 40 -11.72 12.00 0.83
C GLY A 40 -12.89 11.02 0.90
N LYS A 41 -12.91 9.95 0.08
CA LYS A 41 -13.96 8.93 0.08
C LYS A 41 -13.59 7.78 1.02
N ILE A 42 -14.61 7.15 1.62
CA ILE A 42 -14.45 5.88 2.31
C ILE A 42 -14.52 4.78 1.25
N VAL A 43 -13.48 3.98 1.14
CA VAL A 43 -13.30 2.91 0.16
C VAL A 43 -12.92 1.61 0.86
N ASN A 44 -13.07 0.47 0.18
CA ASN A 44 -12.72 -0.83 0.74
C ASN A 44 -11.46 -1.35 0.05
N MET A 45 -10.36 -1.44 0.80
CA MET A 45 -9.14 -2.09 0.35
C MET A 45 -9.33 -3.61 0.43
N LEU A 46 -9.20 -4.30 -0.71
CA LEU A 46 -9.41 -5.75 -0.80
C LEU A 46 -8.13 -6.55 -0.60
N ASN A 47 -7.00 -5.98 -0.99
CA ASN A 47 -5.70 -6.60 -0.82
C ASN A 47 -4.63 -5.52 -0.87
N TYR A 48 -3.49 -5.78 -0.24
CA TYR A 48 -2.28 -5.00 -0.37
C TYR A 48 -1.05 -5.89 -0.36
N GLU A 49 0.04 -5.42 -0.94
CA GLU A 49 1.36 -6.01 -0.81
C GLU A 49 2.37 -4.91 -0.50
N ILE A 50 3.36 -5.22 0.33
CA ILE A 50 4.52 -4.36 0.54
C ILE A 50 5.67 -4.87 -0.30
N LEU A 51 6.18 -4.00 -1.15
CA LEU A 51 7.19 -4.33 -2.16
C LEU A 51 8.45 -3.51 -1.90
N LYS A 52 9.62 -4.12 -2.13
CA LYS A 52 10.92 -3.46 -2.03
C LYS A 52 11.46 -3.16 -3.42
N SER A 53 11.65 -1.87 -3.73
CA SER A 53 12.24 -1.44 -4.98
C SER A 53 13.73 -1.62 -4.92
N TYR A 54 14.28 -2.44 -5.82
CA TYR A 54 15.72 -2.57 -5.93
C TYR A 54 16.37 -1.26 -6.43
N LEU A 55 15.75 -0.59 -7.40
CA LEU A 55 16.24 0.66 -8.00
C LEU A 55 16.36 1.81 -6.99
N TYR A 56 15.34 1.96 -6.15
CA TYR A 56 15.25 3.08 -5.19
C TYR A 56 15.61 2.68 -3.76
N ASN A 57 15.89 1.39 -3.52
CA ASN A 57 16.11 0.81 -2.19
C ASN A 57 15.07 1.30 -1.15
N THR A 58 13.81 1.37 -1.56
CA THR A 58 12.69 1.86 -0.76
C THR A 58 11.54 0.88 -0.78
N TYR A 59 10.72 0.92 0.28
CA TYR A 59 9.45 0.21 0.32
C TYR A 59 8.35 1.07 -0.25
N TYR A 60 7.38 0.41 -0.86
CA TYR A 60 6.08 0.97 -1.13
C TYR A 60 5.02 -0.10 -0.96
N SER A 61 3.81 0.34 -0.69
CA SER A 61 2.63 -0.50 -0.72
C SER A 61 1.97 -0.44 -2.10
N VAL A 62 1.51 -1.57 -2.59
CA VAL A 62 0.52 -1.64 -3.67
C VAL A 62 -0.76 -2.18 -3.09
N PHE A 63 -1.90 -1.65 -3.50
CA PHE A 63 -3.18 -2.14 -3.03
C PHE A 63 -4.26 -2.07 -4.11
N ILE A 64 -5.33 -2.83 -3.88
CA ILE A 64 -6.51 -2.89 -4.74
C ILE A 64 -7.72 -2.40 -3.94
N LEU A 65 -8.53 -1.56 -4.58
CA LEU A 65 -9.79 -1.09 -4.01
C LEU A 65 -10.96 -1.85 -4.64
N LYS A 66 -11.99 -2.14 -3.84
CA LYS A 66 -13.24 -2.75 -4.30
C LYS A 66 -13.94 -1.88 -5.35
N GLU A 67 -13.77 -0.58 -5.25
CA GLU A 67 -14.38 0.43 -6.10
C GLU A 67 -13.69 0.58 -7.46
N ALA A 68 -12.52 -0.05 -7.65
CA ALA A 68 -11.83 -0.18 -8.93
C ALA A 68 -10.99 -1.47 -8.98
N PRO A 69 -11.64 -2.65 -9.11
CA PRO A 69 -10.96 -3.95 -9.06
C PRO A 69 -9.98 -4.17 -10.23
N GLU A 70 -10.14 -3.42 -11.32
CA GLU A 70 -9.28 -3.41 -12.50
C GLU A 70 -8.04 -2.53 -12.34
N LYS A 71 -7.94 -1.76 -11.26
CA LYS A 71 -6.82 -0.86 -10.97
C LYS A 71 -6.00 -1.36 -9.79
N TYR A 72 -4.72 -1.01 -9.81
CA TYR A 72 -3.85 -1.06 -8.64
C TYR A 72 -3.40 0.36 -8.28
N PHE A 73 -3.07 0.59 -7.01
CA PHE A 73 -2.66 1.89 -6.52
C PHE A 73 -1.34 1.77 -5.76
N TYR A 74 -0.43 2.72 -6.00
CA TYR A 74 0.76 2.88 -5.18
C TYR A 74 0.45 3.73 -3.96
N GLY A 75 0.85 3.24 -2.80
CA GLY A 75 0.89 4.01 -1.56
C GLY A 75 2.30 4.54 -1.32
N GLY A 76 2.39 5.81 -0.93
CA GLY A 76 3.64 6.41 -0.49
C GLY A 76 4.10 5.87 0.86
N LYS A 77 5.19 6.44 1.37
CA LYS A 77 5.84 6.02 2.63
C LYS A 77 4.89 5.95 3.83
N VAL A 78 3.96 6.91 3.96
CA VAL A 78 3.02 6.96 5.09
C VAL A 78 2.09 5.75 5.07
N ILE A 79 1.37 5.54 3.97
CA ILE A 79 0.48 4.38 3.77
C ILE A 79 1.25 3.07 3.93
N THR A 80 2.46 3.00 3.38
CA THR A 80 3.32 1.80 3.49
C THR A 80 3.64 1.46 4.94
N HIS A 81 3.90 2.46 5.78
CA HIS A 81 4.21 2.24 7.19
C HIS A 81 3.00 1.70 7.95
N GLU A 82 1.83 2.30 7.74
CA GLU A 82 0.58 1.86 8.39
C GLU A 82 0.22 0.41 8.00
N LEU A 83 0.41 0.04 6.74
CA LEU A 83 0.17 -1.34 6.28
C LEU A 83 1.22 -2.34 6.78
N LEU A 84 2.47 -1.90 6.99
CA LEU A 84 3.49 -2.72 7.65
C LEU A 84 3.10 -3.03 9.10
N ASP A 85 2.54 -2.05 9.83
CA ASP A 85 2.08 -2.28 11.19
C ASP A 85 0.95 -3.34 11.25
N HIS A 86 0.08 -3.40 10.22
CA HIS A 86 -0.92 -4.46 10.07
C HIS A 86 -0.33 -5.84 9.76
N GLU A 87 0.72 -5.91 8.93
CA GLU A 87 1.42 -7.16 8.65
C GLU A 87 2.13 -7.69 9.89
N ASP A 88 2.79 -6.82 10.65
CA ASP A 88 3.44 -7.20 11.91
C ASP A 88 2.41 -7.68 12.94
N ALA A 89 1.17 -7.19 12.89
CA ALA A 89 0.04 -7.68 13.67
C ALA A 89 -0.61 -8.98 13.12
N GLY A 90 -0.18 -9.48 11.96
CA GLY A 90 -0.69 -10.70 11.34
C GLY A 90 -2.08 -10.57 10.71
N LEU A 91 -2.53 -9.35 10.40
CA LEU A 91 -3.89 -9.04 9.95
C LEU A 91 -4.07 -9.07 8.42
N HIS A 92 -3.01 -9.29 7.66
CA HIS A 92 -3.08 -9.31 6.19
C HIS A 92 -4.13 -10.30 5.64
N PRO A 93 -4.21 -11.56 6.12
CA PRO A 93 -5.25 -12.48 5.67
C PRO A 93 -6.68 -12.04 5.99
N ASP A 94 -6.87 -11.23 7.03
CA ASP A 94 -8.19 -10.70 7.39
C ASP A 94 -8.59 -9.57 6.45
N VAL A 95 -7.63 -8.75 6.01
CA VAL A 95 -7.84 -7.76 4.94
C VAL A 95 -8.22 -8.45 3.63
N GLU A 96 -7.54 -9.54 3.25
CA GLU A 96 -7.89 -10.30 2.04
C GLU A 96 -9.30 -10.92 2.08
N LYS A 97 -9.73 -11.39 3.26
CA LYS A 97 -11.03 -12.06 3.43
C LYS A 97 -12.20 -11.10 3.55
N ALA A 98 -12.04 -10.05 4.37
CA ALA A 98 -13.14 -9.18 4.76
C ALA A 98 -13.11 -7.82 4.05
N GLY A 99 -11.96 -7.44 3.48
CA GLY A 99 -11.68 -6.07 3.07
C GLY A 99 -11.48 -5.15 4.27
N MET A 100 -10.80 -4.03 4.04
CA MET A 100 -10.53 -3.01 5.06
C MET A 100 -11.08 -1.67 4.61
N LYS A 101 -11.98 -1.08 5.40
CA LYS A 101 -12.49 0.26 5.12
C LYS A 101 -11.43 1.29 5.47
N VAL A 102 -11.09 2.11 4.49
CA VAL A 102 -10.07 3.16 4.63
C VAL A 102 -10.53 4.43 3.96
N LYS A 103 -9.98 5.55 4.41
CA LYS A 103 -10.11 6.85 3.75
C LYS A 103 -8.71 7.36 3.42
N PHE A 104 -8.48 7.66 2.15
CA PHE A 104 -7.24 8.32 1.74
C PHE A 104 -7.45 9.83 1.72
N THR A 105 -6.55 10.58 2.33
CA THR A 105 -6.61 12.04 2.33
C THR A 105 -5.33 12.59 1.71
N GLU A 106 -5.47 13.34 0.61
CA GLU A 106 -4.36 14.09 0.04
C GLU A 106 -3.98 15.25 0.98
N LYS A 107 -2.69 15.38 1.27
CA LYS A 107 -2.12 16.46 2.06
C LYS A 107 -1.00 17.13 1.28
N SER A 108 -0.96 18.45 1.38
CA SER A 108 0.14 19.24 0.83
C SER A 108 1.33 19.26 1.78
N HIS A 109 2.53 19.29 1.21
CA HIS A 109 3.71 19.64 1.97
C HIS A 109 3.73 21.13 2.27
N THR A 110 4.35 21.48 3.40
CA THR A 110 4.71 22.88 3.72
C THR A 110 5.83 23.40 2.82
N ASP A 111 6.63 22.51 2.24
CA ASP A 111 7.63 22.82 1.22
C ASP A 111 6.98 22.78 -0.18
N PRO A 112 6.92 23.90 -0.91
CA PRO A 112 6.27 23.98 -2.22
C PRO A 112 6.98 23.18 -3.31
N ASN A 113 8.22 22.70 -3.07
CA ASN A 113 8.96 21.88 -4.03
C ASN A 113 8.66 20.39 -3.89
N LYS A 114 7.85 19.99 -2.91
CA LYS A 114 7.48 18.59 -2.70
C LYS A 114 6.06 18.33 -3.18
N ASN A 115 5.90 17.23 -3.91
CA ASN A 115 4.59 16.76 -4.35
C ASN A 115 3.70 16.46 -3.15
N ASN A 116 2.39 16.69 -3.28
CA ASN A 116 1.42 16.25 -2.29
C ASN A 116 1.58 14.75 -1.98
N TYR A 117 1.23 14.37 -0.75
CA TYR A 117 1.27 12.99 -0.28
C TYR A 117 -0.10 12.55 0.19
N PHE A 118 -0.31 11.24 0.28
CA PHE A 118 -1.52 10.67 0.84
C PHE A 118 -1.25 10.12 2.23
N VAL A 119 -2.19 10.37 3.13
CA VAL A 119 -2.35 9.62 4.38
C VAL A 119 -3.51 8.65 4.22
N MET A 120 -3.50 7.59 5.01
CA MET A 120 -4.59 6.64 5.10
C MET A 120 -5.14 6.70 6.52
N ASP A 121 -6.47 6.68 6.64
CA ASP A 121 -7.17 6.63 7.92
C ASP A 121 -8.04 5.37 7.90
N TYR A 122 -7.94 4.54 8.95
CA TYR A 122 -8.82 3.39 9.14
C TYR A 122 -10.20 3.83 9.59
N ILE A 123 -11.23 3.16 9.08
CA ILE A 123 -12.62 3.44 9.41
C ILE A 123 -13.25 2.16 9.99
N ASP A 124 -13.68 2.23 11.25
CA ASP A 124 -14.45 1.18 11.92
C ASP A 124 -15.86 1.03 11.32
#